data_AF-A0A8T5T546-F1
#
_entry.id   AF-A0A8T5T546-F1
#
_cell.length_a   1.000
_cell.length_b   1.000
_cell.length_c   1.000
_cell.angle_alpha   90.00
_cell.angle_beta   90.00
_cell.angle_gamma   90.00
#
_symmetry.space_group_name_H-M   'P 1'
#
loop_
_entity.id
_entity.type
_entity.pdbx_description
1 polymer ?
#
loop_
_entity_poly.entity_id
_entity_poly.type
_entity_poly.pdbx_seq_one_letter_code
_entity_poly.pdbx_strand_id
1 'polypeptide(L)'
;IEFNEMLRIQDILEEVAFLSMDFDFHGKQEYSKQFIELYLKNMNEDIEENLKLLEFYKSYRAYVRAKVYYSLALQDKTEVQKKNHKELALAYMKLASSYEF
;
A
#
# COMPACT_ATOMS: atom_id res chain seq x y z
N ILE A 1 19.42 -11.64 -3.43
CA ILE A 1 18.14 -12.37 -3.59
C ILE A 1 18.03 -12.65 -5.07
N GLU A 2 18.57 -13.79 -5.49
CA GLU A 2 18.35 -14.33 -6.83
C GLU A 2 16.89 -14.78 -6.91
N PHE A 3 16.24 -14.43 -8.02
CA PHE A 3 14.79 -14.39 -8.16
C PHE A 3 14.17 -15.79 -8.25
N ASN A 4 13.60 -16.27 -7.14
CA ASN A 4 12.64 -17.36 -7.18
C ASN A 4 11.41 -16.90 -8.00
N GLU A 5 11.05 -17.62 -9.05
CA GLU A 5 9.92 -17.27 -9.93
C GLU A 5 8.61 -17.13 -9.15
N MET A 6 8.39 -17.99 -8.15
CA MET A 6 7.19 -17.92 -7.29
C MET A 6 7.13 -16.66 -6.44
N LEU A 7 8.29 -16.02 -6.17
CA LEU A 7 8.35 -14.75 -5.45
C LEU A 7 8.25 -13.53 -6.37
N ARG A 8 8.28 -13.73 -7.70
CA ARG A 8 8.19 -12.66 -8.70
C ARG A 8 6.76 -12.44 -9.20
N ILE A 9 5.96 -13.50 -9.25
CA ILE A 9 4.60 -13.44 -9.81
C ILE A 9 3.65 -12.87 -8.76
N GLN A 10 3.02 -11.75 -9.07
CA GLN A 10 2.04 -11.09 -8.23
C GLN A 10 0.83 -10.68 -9.07
N ASP A 11 -0.32 -10.49 -8.41
CA ASP A 11 -1.50 -9.91 -9.05
C ASP A 11 -1.22 -8.47 -9.47
N ILE A 12 -1.62 -8.11 -10.70
CA ILE A 12 -1.44 -6.76 -11.27
C ILE A 12 -2.15 -5.72 -10.42
N LEU A 13 -3.33 -6.03 -9.87
CA LEU A 13 -4.07 -5.13 -9.00
C LEU A 13 -3.34 -4.89 -7.69
N GLU A 14 -2.57 -5.86 -7.19
CA GLU A 14 -1.74 -5.66 -6.01
C GLU A 14 -0.59 -4.67 -6.29
N GLU A 15 -0.01 -4.70 -7.49
CA GLU A 15 1.00 -3.71 -7.91
C GLU A 15 0.40 -2.30 -8.05
N VAL A 16 -0.79 -2.20 -8.66
CA VAL A 16 -1.54 -0.94 -8.77
C VAL A 16 -1.91 -0.41 -7.38
N ALA A 17 -2.39 -1.28 -6.49
CA ALA A 17 -2.71 -0.96 -5.11
C ALA A 17 -1.49 -0.45 -4.33
N PHE A 18 -0.31 -1.01 -4.58
CA PHE A 18 0.90 -0.59 -3.88
C PHE A 18 1.26 0.89 -4.13
N LEU A 19 1.25 1.34 -5.38
CA LEU A 19 1.58 2.73 -5.71
C LEU A 19 0.44 3.69 -5.36
N SER A 20 -0.81 3.31 -5.64
CA SER A 20 -1.98 4.13 -5.30
C SER A 20 -2.13 4.34 -3.79
N MET A 21 -1.89 3.31 -2.98
CA MET A 21 -1.84 3.44 -1.51
C MET A 21 -0.75 4.42 -1.05
N ASP A 22 0.40 4.46 -1.72
CA ASP A 22 1.48 5.39 -1.37
C ASP A 22 1.11 6.84 -1.71
N PHE A 23 0.41 7.08 -2.82
CA PHE A 23 -0.17 8.39 -3.11
C PHE A 23 -1.16 8.81 -2.02
N ASP A 24 -2.05 7.91 -1.59
CA ASP A 24 -3.03 8.19 -0.54
C ASP A 24 -2.35 8.53 0.79
N PHE A 25 -1.29 7.80 1.16
CA PHE A 25 -0.50 8.08 2.36
C PHE A 25 0.11 9.49 2.36
N HIS A 26 0.53 9.97 1.18
CA HIS A 26 1.10 11.31 1.02
C HIS A 26 0.04 12.40 0.75
N GLY A 27 -1.26 12.09 0.89
CA GLY A 27 -2.36 13.03 0.66
C GLY A 27 -2.51 13.45 -0.80
N LYS A 28 -2.18 12.54 -1.73
CA LYS A 28 -2.27 12.73 -3.18
C LYS A 28 -3.35 11.85 -3.81
N GLN A 29 -4.55 11.86 -3.23
CA GLN A 29 -5.67 11.01 -3.69
C GLN A 29 -6.02 11.24 -5.16
N GLU A 30 -5.85 12.46 -5.68
CA GLU A 30 -6.07 12.74 -7.09
C GLU A 30 -5.09 11.99 -8.00
N TYR A 31 -3.81 11.89 -7.61
CA TYR A 31 -2.82 11.10 -8.34
C TYR A 31 -3.05 9.61 -8.20
N SER A 32 -3.52 9.15 -7.03
CA SER A 32 -3.98 7.77 -6.82
C SER A 32 -5.06 7.39 -7.82
N LYS A 33 -6.11 8.21 -7.93
CA LYS A 33 -7.21 8.00 -8.87
C LYS A 33 -6.76 8.03 -10.33
N GLN A 34 -6.02 9.07 -10.74
CA GLN A 34 -5.52 9.19 -12.12
C GLN A 34 -4.61 8.02 -12.51
N PHE A 35 -3.77 7.55 -11.59
CA PHE A 35 -2.91 6.41 -11.81
C PHE A 35 -3.72 5.12 -12.04
N ILE A 36 -4.69 4.82 -11.17
CA ILE A 36 -5.56 3.64 -11.30
C ILE A 36 -6.30 3.68 -12.65
N GLU A 37 -6.94 4.80 -12.97
CA GLU A 37 -7.71 4.96 -14.21
C GLU A 37 -6.85 4.76 -15.47
N LEU A 38 -5.68 5.40 -15.52
CA LEU A 38 -4.77 5.29 -16.66
C LEU A 38 -4.19 3.89 -16.78
N TYR A 39 -3.82 3.26 -15.67
CA TYR A 39 -3.19 1.94 -15.69
C TYR A 39 -4.17 0.86 -16.15
N LEU A 40 -5.35 0.78 -15.54
CA LEU A 40 -6.35 -0.22 -15.88
C LEU A 40 -6.88 -0.03 -17.31
N LYS A 41 -7.10 1.22 -17.73
CA LYS A 41 -7.48 1.52 -19.12
C LYS A 41 -6.47 0.99 -20.14
N ASN A 42 -5.16 1.12 -19.86
CA ASN A 42 -4.13 0.61 -20.76
C ASN A 42 -4.03 -0.92 -20.77
N MET A 43 -4.48 -1.59 -19.71
CA MET A 43 -4.55 -3.05 -19.62
C MET A 43 -5.88 -3.63 -20.16
N ASN A 44 -6.83 -2.78 -20.56
CA ASN A 44 -8.21 -3.14 -20.91
C ASN A 44 -8.96 -3.84 -19.76
N GLU A 45 -8.65 -3.49 -18.52
CA GLU A 45 -9.33 -3.96 -17.32
C GLU A 45 -10.50 -3.04 -16.96
N ASP A 46 -11.61 -3.62 -16.49
CA ASP A 46 -12.76 -2.85 -16.01
C ASP A 46 -12.47 -2.28 -14.60
N ILE A 47 -12.57 -0.97 -14.46
CA ILE A 47 -12.29 -0.28 -13.20
C ILE A 47 -13.36 -0.59 -12.15
N GLU A 48 -14.63 -0.67 -12.55
CA GLU A 48 -15.76 -0.89 -11.64
C GLU A 48 -15.73 -2.31 -11.06
N GLU A 49 -15.43 -3.31 -11.91
CA GLU A 49 -15.32 -4.70 -11.48
C GLU A 49 -14.16 -4.92 -10.48
N ASN A 50 -13.06 -4.16 -10.65
CA ASN A 50 -11.85 -4.32 -9.86
C ASN A 50 -11.77 -3.40 -8.63
N LEU A 51 -12.65 -2.41 -8.49
CA LEU A 51 -12.57 -1.38 -7.45
C LEU A 51 -12.52 -1.97 -6.03
N LYS A 52 -13.38 -2.96 -5.74
CA LYS A 52 -13.46 -3.59 -4.43
C LYS A 52 -12.19 -4.35 -4.05
N LEU A 53 -11.63 -5.07 -5.02
CA LEU A 53 -10.38 -5.83 -4.82
C LEU A 53 -9.18 -4.89 -4.71
N LEU A 54 -9.16 -3.77 -5.46
CA LEU A 54 -8.17 -2.72 -5.32
C LEU A 54 -8.18 -2.10 -3.91
N GLU A 55 -9.35 -1.74 -3.38
CA GLU A 55 -9.47 -1.18 -2.03
C GLU A 55 -9.03 -2.20 -0.96
N PHE A 56 -9.37 -3.49 -1.13
CA PHE A 56 -8.83 -4.56 -0.30
C PHE A 56 -7.29 -4.63 -0.36
N TYR A 57 -6.70 -4.62 -1.55
CA TYR A 57 -5.25 -4.66 -1.68
C TYR A 57 -4.58 -3.40 -1.12
N LYS A 58 -5.16 -2.21 -1.29
CA LYS A 58 -4.64 -0.98 -0.68
C LYS A 58 -4.65 -1.07 0.84
N SER A 59 -5.73 -1.59 1.43
CA SER A 59 -5.81 -1.87 2.87
C SER A 59 -4.74 -2.86 3.32
N TYR A 60 -4.61 -3.98 2.61
CA TYR A 60 -3.59 -5.00 2.91
C TYR A 60 -2.17 -4.42 2.85
N ARG A 61 -1.83 -3.67 1.80
CA ARG A 61 -0.49 -3.06 1.65
C ARG A 61 -0.22 -2.00 2.71
N ALA A 62 -1.20 -1.17 3.05
CA ALA A 62 -1.08 -0.22 4.16
C ALA A 62 -0.85 -0.95 5.50
N TYR A 63 -1.57 -2.04 5.76
CA TYR A 63 -1.36 -2.85 6.96
C TYR A 63 0.03 -3.51 7.00
N VAL A 64 0.53 -4.02 5.87
CA VAL A 64 1.90 -4.55 5.78
C VAL A 64 2.94 -3.47 6.08
N ARG A 65 2.78 -2.25 5.54
CA ARG A 65 3.64 -1.10 5.88
C ARG A 65 3.60 -0.80 7.38
N ALA A 66 2.41 -0.79 7.99
CA ALA A 66 2.24 -0.58 9.42
C ALA A 66 3.04 -1.61 10.24
N LYS A 67 2.95 -2.90 9.88
CA LYS A 67 3.71 -3.97 10.54
C LYS A 67 5.22 -3.80 10.37
N VAL A 68 5.69 -3.47 9.16
CA VAL A 68 7.12 -3.25 8.90
C VAL A 68 7.66 -2.12 9.77
N TYR A 69 7.00 -0.96 9.78
CA TYR A 69 7.42 0.17 10.62
C TYR A 69 7.34 -0.17 12.11
N TYR A 70 6.33 -0.91 12.56
CA TYR A 70 6.28 -1.38 13.94
C TYR A 70 7.46 -2.31 14.28
N SER A 71 7.79 -3.25 13.40
CA SER A 71 8.96 -4.13 13.57
C SER A 71 10.28 -3.35 13.60
N LEU A 72 10.43 -2.31 12.76
CA LEU A 72 11.59 -1.42 12.80
C LEU A 72 11.68 -0.67 14.14
N ALA A 73 10.55 -0.16 14.64
CA ALA A 73 10.51 0.51 15.94
C ALA A 73 10.94 -0.40 17.11
N LEU A 74 10.73 -1.72 17.01
CA LEU A 74 11.19 -2.68 18.02
C LEU A 74 12.71 -2.91 17.97
N GLN A 75 13.35 -2.63 16.84
CA GLN A 75 14.78 -2.85 16.60
C GLN A 75 15.64 -1.59 16.76
N ASP A 76 15.03 -0.41 16.74
CA ASP A 76 15.73 0.87 16.87
C ASP A 76 16.47 1.02 18.20
N LYS A 77 17.68 1.59 18.13
CA LYS A 77 18.53 1.86 19.30
C LYS A 77 18.29 3.23 19.90
N THR A 78 17.69 4.16 19.15
CA THR A 78 17.44 5.53 19.60
C THR A 78 15.95 5.75 19.83
N GLU A 79 15.60 6.45 20.91
CA GLU A 79 14.21 6.76 21.21
C GLU A 79 13.57 7.66 20.13
N VAL A 80 14.35 8.48 19.44
CA VAL A 80 13.88 9.32 18.32
C VAL A 80 13.42 8.46 17.14
N GLN A 81 14.25 7.52 16.68
CA GLN A 81 13.88 6.65 15.55
C GLN A 81 12.70 5.75 15.90
N LYS A 82 12.71 5.19 17.10
CA LYS A 82 11.62 4.37 17.64
C LYS A 82 10.29 5.11 17.66
N LYS A 83 10.30 6.38 18.09
CA LYS A 83 9.11 7.24 18.07
C LYS A 83 8.64 7.49 16.64
N ASN A 84 9.53 7.88 15.73
CA ASN A 84 9.20 8.14 14.33
C ASN A 84 8.59 6.91 13.63
N HIS A 85 9.20 5.73 13.81
CA HIS A 85 8.66 4.49 13.23
C HIS A 85 7.33 4.08 13.85
N LYS A 86 7.09 4.31 15.15
CA LYS A 86 5.76 4.11 15.77
C LYS A 86 4.71 5.04 15.18
N GLU A 87 5.05 6.32 14.97
CA GLU A 87 4.14 7.28 14.36
C GLU A 87 3.78 6.88 12.92
N LEU A 88 4.76 6.45 12.13
CA LEU A 88 4.54 5.90 10.80
C LEU A 88 3.68 4.64 10.83
N ALA A 89 3.96 3.70 11.74
CA ALA A 89 3.15 2.48 11.89
C ALA A 89 1.68 2.81 12.18
N LEU A 90 1.42 3.77 13.09
CA LEU A 90 0.07 4.23 13.40
C LEU A 90 -0.60 4.95 12.22
N ALA A 91 0.15 5.75 11.47
CA ALA A 91 -0.38 6.45 10.29
C ALA A 91 -0.81 5.45 9.21
N TYR A 92 0.02 4.45 8.90
CA TYR A 92 -0.33 3.40 7.95
C TYR A 92 -1.47 2.51 8.44
N MET A 93 -1.56 2.23 9.75
CA MET A 93 -2.69 1.47 10.31
C MET A 93 -4.01 2.24 10.14
N LYS A 94 -4.00 3.56 10.37
CA LYS A 94 -5.18 4.41 10.14
C LYS A 94 -5.58 4.43 8.67
N LEU A 95 -4.61 4.54 7.76
CA LEU A 95 -4.86 4.47 6.32
C LEU A 95 -5.43 3.11 5.91
N ALA A 96 -4.92 2.01 6.46
CA ALA A 96 -5.45 0.68 6.18
C ALA A 96 -6.93 0.56 6.57
N SER A 97 -7.33 1.17 7.69
CA SER A 97 -8.71 1.19 8.17
C SER A 97 -9.63 2.20 7.47
N SER A 98 -9.09 3.09 6.62
CA SER A 98 -9.93 4.05 5.88
C SER A 98 -10.41 3.53 4.53
N TYR A 99 -9.84 2.44 4.02
CA TYR A 99 -10.32 1.80 2.79
C TYR A 99 -11.51 0.91 3.10
N GLU A 100 -12.53 0.98 2.25
CA GLU A 100 -13.78 0.21 2.38
C GLU A 100 -13.87 -0.82 1.25
N PHE A 101 -14.12 -2.08 1.61
CA PHE A 101 -14.28 -3.20 0.70
C PHE A 101 -15.18 -4.26 1.33
#